data_AF-A0A4Y1NPJ1-F1
#
_entry.id   AF-A0A4Y1NPJ1-F1
#
_cell.length_a   1.000
_cell.length_b   1.000
_cell.length_c   1.000
_cell.angle_alpha   90.00
_cell.angle_beta   90.00
_cell.angle_gamma   90.00
#
_symmetry.space_group_name_H-M   'P 1'
#
loop_
_entity.id
_entity.type
_entity.pdbx_description
1 polymer ?
#
loop_
_entity_poly.entity_id
_entity_poly.type
_entity_poly.pdbx_seq_one_letter_code
_entity_poly.pdbx_strand_id
1 'polypeptide(L)'
;MLFLRDGEIKATLTTMMNKLAFSHKLILEPLFKSVSQIDEESDRERMDAIDKLMEQLLEERNTLIALMSKGFLEPALFNQERNVLDSEIKNLTTEKTNLVTNSASGVLRANEIKDLINYVSADNFNGDYTEELFEEFVVNIIVNSRDELTFNLKCGLSLKEKVVR
;
A
#
# COMPACT_ATOMS: atom_id res chain seq x y z
N MET A 1 30.84 17.31 21.16
CA MET A 1 29.78 17.32 20.13
C MET A 1 29.78 15.94 19.49
N LEU A 2 28.67 15.20 19.56
CA LEU A 2 28.54 13.90 18.90
C LEU A 2 28.17 14.16 17.43
N PHE A 3 28.89 13.57 16.48
CA PHE A 3 28.64 13.77 15.06
C PHE A 3 28.79 12.43 14.33
N LEU A 4 27.94 12.21 13.33
CA LEU A 4 28.14 11.22 12.28
C LEU A 4 28.74 11.93 11.07
N ARG A 5 29.71 11.30 10.43
CA ARG A 5 30.28 11.77 9.18
C ARG A 5 29.45 11.22 8.02
N ASP A 6 29.33 12.03 6.98
CA ASP A 6 28.69 11.64 5.72
C ASP A 6 29.24 10.29 5.17
N GLY A 7 30.56 10.11 5.20
CA GLY A 7 31.20 8.84 4.80
C GLY A 7 30.76 7.62 5.62
N GLU A 8 30.49 7.78 6.92
CA GLU A 8 30.00 6.69 7.77
C GLU A 8 28.56 6.32 7.40
N ILE A 9 27.71 7.30 7.09
CA ILE A 9 26.34 7.08 6.63
C ILE A 9 26.34 6.34 5.28
N LYS A 10 27.15 6.81 4.33
CA LYS A 10 27.28 6.22 2.99
C LYS A 10 27.79 4.78 3.04
N ALA A 11 28.84 4.52 3.82
CA ALA A 11 29.37 3.17 4.01
C ALA A 11 28.34 2.23 4.67
N THR A 12 27.53 2.75 5.59
CA THR A 12 26.44 1.98 6.23
C THR A 12 25.34 1.65 5.22
N LEU A 13 24.95 2.60 4.35
CA LEU A 13 23.99 2.34 3.27
C LEU A 13 24.51 1.28 2.30
N THR A 14 25.76 1.42 1.83
CA THR A 14 26.41 0.43 0.96
C THR A 14 26.39 -0.97 1.61
N THR A 15 26.70 -1.05 2.90
CA THR A 15 26.66 -2.32 3.64
C THR A 15 25.25 -2.91 3.70
N MET A 16 24.24 -2.08 3.95
CA MET A 16 22.83 -2.50 3.94
C MET A 16 22.40 -3.01 2.57
N MET A 17 22.72 -2.28 1.49
CA MET A 17 22.39 -2.67 0.12
C MET A 17 23.07 -4.00 -0.27
N ASN A 18 24.32 -4.21 0.14
CA ASN A 18 25.03 -5.47 -0.08
C ASN A 18 24.38 -6.64 0.67
N LYS A 19 23.92 -6.43 1.92
CA LYS A 19 23.17 -7.45 2.67
C LYS A 19 21.84 -7.78 2.02
N LEU A 20 21.13 -6.75 1.54
CA LEU A 20 19.89 -6.90 0.76
C LEU A 20 20.14 -7.70 -0.52
N ALA A 21 21.18 -7.37 -1.29
CA ALA A 21 21.56 -8.13 -2.49
C ALA A 21 21.84 -9.59 -2.17
N PHE A 22 22.55 -9.89 -1.08
CA PHE A 22 22.80 -11.28 -0.67
C PHE A 22 21.51 -12.02 -0.26
N SER A 23 20.57 -11.33 0.38
CA SER A 23 19.37 -11.91 0.99
C SER A 23 18.06 -11.69 0.21
N HIS A 24 18.12 -11.12 -1.01
CA HIS A 24 16.92 -10.71 -1.76
C HIS A 24 15.93 -11.85 -1.98
N LYS A 25 16.42 -13.07 -2.25
CA LYS A 25 15.57 -14.27 -2.42
C LYS A 25 14.86 -14.71 -1.14
N LEU A 26 15.41 -14.38 0.03
CA LEU A 26 14.86 -14.78 1.33
C LEU A 26 13.97 -13.70 1.94
N ILE A 27 14.17 -12.43 1.59
CA ILE A 27 13.45 -11.31 2.19
C ILE A 27 12.56 -10.61 1.15
N LEU A 28 13.13 -10.14 0.05
CA LEU A 28 12.42 -9.32 -0.93
C LEU A 28 11.45 -10.12 -1.80
N GLU A 29 11.84 -11.31 -2.28
CA GLU A 29 10.93 -12.15 -3.09
C GLU A 29 9.68 -12.59 -2.31
N PRO A 30 9.78 -13.08 -1.06
CA PRO A 30 8.59 -13.37 -0.25
C PRO A 30 7.77 -12.11 0.07
N LEU A 31 8.43 -10.98 0.33
CA LEU A 31 7.76 -9.71 0.57
C LEU A 31 6.95 -9.28 -0.65
N PHE A 32 7.56 -9.29 -1.84
CA PHE A 32 6.89 -8.99 -3.10
C PHE A 32 5.66 -9.86 -3.28
N LYS A 33 5.82 -11.19 -3.11
CA LYS A 33 4.70 -12.12 -3.22
C LYS A 33 3.59 -11.83 -2.22
N SER A 34 3.93 -11.51 -0.96
CA SER A 34 2.93 -11.19 0.05
C SER A 34 2.15 -9.92 -0.30
N VAL A 35 2.81 -8.86 -0.76
CA VAL A 35 2.15 -7.60 -1.13
C VAL A 35 1.29 -7.78 -2.38
N SER A 36 1.81 -8.44 -3.42
CA SER A 36 1.05 -8.67 -4.66
C SER A 36 -0.14 -9.61 -4.49
N GLN A 37 -0.06 -10.63 -3.63
CA GLN A 37 -1.16 -11.58 -3.46
C GLN A 37 -2.26 -11.08 -2.52
N ILE A 38 -1.90 -10.32 -1.48
CA ILE A 38 -2.87 -9.80 -0.50
C ILE A 38 -3.76 -8.73 -1.14
N ASP A 39 -3.20 -7.89 -2.02
CA ASP A 39 -3.95 -6.78 -2.63
C ASP A 39 -4.79 -7.19 -3.85
N GLU A 40 -4.46 -8.25 -4.60
CA GLU A 40 -5.20 -8.57 -5.83
C GLU A 40 -6.44 -9.45 -5.63
N GLU A 41 -6.35 -10.54 -4.86
CA GLU A 41 -7.46 -11.50 -4.75
C GLU A 41 -8.50 -11.04 -3.73
N SER A 42 -8.04 -10.60 -2.54
CA SER A 42 -8.94 -10.18 -1.46
C SER A 42 -9.71 -8.90 -1.81
N ASP A 43 -9.06 -7.93 -2.44
CA ASP A 43 -9.75 -6.68 -2.82
C ASP A 43 -10.72 -6.92 -3.96
N ARG A 44 -10.40 -7.83 -4.90
CA ARG A 44 -11.30 -8.19 -5.99
C ARG A 44 -12.56 -8.88 -5.48
N GLU A 45 -12.44 -9.90 -4.63
CA GLU A 45 -13.59 -10.58 -4.03
C GLU A 45 -14.48 -9.60 -3.25
N ARG A 46 -13.85 -8.67 -2.52
CA ARG A 46 -14.58 -7.65 -1.75
C ARG A 46 -15.24 -6.61 -2.64
N MET A 47 -14.60 -6.18 -3.72
CA MET A 47 -15.20 -5.30 -4.73
C MET A 47 -16.41 -5.96 -5.39
N ASP A 48 -16.29 -7.23 -5.78
CA ASP A 48 -17.39 -8.00 -6.38
C ASP A 48 -18.57 -8.16 -5.39
N ALA A 49 -18.28 -8.35 -4.09
CA ALA A 49 -19.31 -8.40 -3.06
C ALA A 49 -20.03 -7.05 -2.88
N ILE A 50 -19.28 -5.94 -2.86
CA ILE A 50 -19.85 -4.58 -2.80
C ILE A 50 -20.71 -4.30 -4.03
N ASP A 51 -20.27 -4.69 -5.23
CA ASP A 51 -21.02 -4.50 -6.47
C ASP A 51 -22.34 -5.26 -6.47
N LYS A 52 -22.36 -6.51 -6.02
CA LYS A 52 -23.60 -7.28 -5.85
C LYS A 52 -24.56 -6.64 -4.85
N LEU A 53 -24.05 -6.15 -3.72
CA LEU A 53 -24.89 -5.52 -2.71
C LEU A 53 -25.47 -4.18 -3.21
N MET A 54 -24.68 -3.39 -3.93
CA MET A 54 -25.18 -2.17 -4.56
C MET A 54 -26.26 -2.45 -5.60
N GLU A 55 -26.13 -3.51 -6.40
CA GLU A 55 -27.15 -3.94 -7.36
C GLU A 55 -28.47 -4.26 -6.64
N GLN A 56 -28.41 -5.02 -5.54
CA GLN A 56 -29.58 -5.33 -4.71
C GLN A 56 -30.25 -4.07 -4.14
N LEU A 57 -29.46 -3.15 -3.57
CA LEU A 57 -30.00 -1.90 -3.01
C LEU A 57 -30.64 -1.00 -4.08
N LEU A 58 -30.10 -1.01 -5.30
CA LEU A 58 -30.69 -0.28 -6.43
C LEU A 58 -32.02 -0.92 -6.88
N GLU A 59 -32.13 -2.25 -6.89
CA GLU A 59 -33.38 -2.96 -7.14
C GLU A 59 -34.45 -2.68 -6.07
N GLU A 60 -34.07 -2.70 -4.80
CA GLU A 60 -34.96 -2.35 -3.68
C GLU A 60 -35.45 -0.92 -3.80
N ARG A 61 -34.56 0.03 -4.12
CA ARG A 61 -34.91 1.43 -4.35
C ARG A 61 -35.89 1.60 -5.51
N ASN A 62 -35.68 0.88 -6.61
CA ASN A 62 -36.60 0.91 -7.75
C ASN A 62 -37.98 0.33 -7.40
N THR A 63 -38.01 -0.73 -6.60
CA THR A 63 -39.25 -1.32 -6.09
C THR A 63 -39.98 -0.35 -5.16
N LEU A 64 -39.27 0.33 -4.26
CA LEU A 64 -39.80 1.35 -3.37
C LEU A 64 -40.45 2.51 -4.17
N ILE A 65 -39.78 2.96 -5.24
CA ILE A 65 -40.33 3.98 -6.17
C ILE A 65 -41.58 3.47 -6.87
N ALA A 66 -41.60 2.21 -7.31
CA ALA A 66 -42.75 1.60 -7.98
C ALA A 66 -43.96 1.43 -7.04
N LEU A 67 -43.73 1.13 -5.76
CA LEU A 67 -44.80 1.07 -4.75
C LEU A 67 -45.38 2.46 -4.47
N MET A 68 -44.52 3.48 -4.39
CA MET A 68 -44.93 4.88 -4.21
C MET A 68 -45.76 5.37 -5.40
N SER A 69 -45.33 5.10 -6.64
CA SER A 69 -46.06 5.55 -7.85
C SER A 69 -47.43 4.91 -8.01
N LYS A 70 -47.61 3.68 -7.50
CA LYS A 70 -48.90 2.99 -7.44
C LYS A 70 -49.78 3.42 -6.26
N GLY A 71 -49.28 4.30 -5.37
CA GLY A 71 -50.01 4.83 -4.22
C GLY A 71 -50.09 3.87 -3.03
N PHE A 72 -49.23 2.85 -2.97
CA PHE A 72 -49.22 1.86 -1.89
C PHE A 72 -48.40 2.29 -0.67
N LEU A 73 -47.72 3.43 -0.72
CA LEU A 73 -46.86 3.92 0.36
C LEU A 73 -47.22 5.35 0.75
N GLU A 74 -47.18 5.63 2.05
CA GLU A 74 -47.26 6.99 2.54
C GLU A 74 -45.94 7.76 2.32
N PRO A 75 -45.99 9.07 2.01
CA PRO A 75 -44.79 9.86 1.74
C PRO A 75 -43.76 9.85 2.88
N ALA A 76 -44.20 9.77 4.14
CA ALA A 76 -43.32 9.73 5.29
C ALA A 76 -42.50 8.43 5.34
N LEU A 77 -43.16 7.29 5.15
CA LEU A 77 -42.53 5.97 5.12
C LEU A 77 -41.61 5.83 3.91
N PHE A 78 -42.04 6.30 2.73
CA PHE A 78 -41.20 6.31 1.53
C PHE A 78 -39.90 7.09 1.75
N ASN A 79 -39.97 8.30 2.31
CA ASN A 79 -38.78 9.10 2.55
C ASN A 79 -37.85 8.46 3.57
N GLN A 80 -38.39 7.82 4.62
CA GLN A 80 -37.59 7.11 5.61
C GLN A 80 -36.81 5.96 4.96
N GLU A 81 -37.49 5.05 4.28
CA GLU A 81 -36.86 3.89 3.62
C GLU A 81 -35.87 4.33 2.53
N ARG A 82 -36.23 5.35 1.74
CA ARG A 82 -35.32 5.89 0.72
C ARG A 82 -34.04 6.45 1.33
N ASN A 83 -34.12 7.15 2.46
CA ASN A 83 -32.95 7.71 3.12
C ASN A 83 -32.02 6.62 3.67
N VAL A 84 -32.57 5.50 4.15
CA VAL A 84 -31.78 4.32 4.58
C VAL A 84 -31.03 3.75 3.39
N LEU A 85 -31.73 3.45 2.30
CA LEU A 85 -31.12 2.92 1.07
C LEU A 85 -30.05 3.87 0.50
N ASP A 86 -30.35 5.17 0.39
CA ASP A 86 -29.40 6.16 -0.12
C ASP A 86 -28.15 6.28 0.79
N SER A 87 -28.31 6.15 2.12
CA SER A 87 -27.19 6.14 3.06
C SER A 87 -26.32 4.90 2.90
N GLU A 88 -26.93 3.73 2.70
CA GLU A 88 -26.20 2.47 2.54
C GLU A 88 -25.42 2.45 1.23
N ILE A 89 -26.03 2.89 0.13
CA ILE A 89 -25.36 3.07 -1.16
C ILE A 89 -24.16 4.03 -1.03
N LYS A 90 -24.32 5.14 -0.31
CA LYS A 90 -23.22 6.10 -0.08
C LYS A 90 -22.07 5.48 0.72
N ASN A 91 -22.37 4.69 1.75
CA ASN A 91 -21.36 4.01 2.56
C ASN A 91 -20.59 3.00 1.71
N LEU A 92 -21.29 2.17 0.93
CA LEU A 92 -20.67 1.18 0.04
C LEU A 92 -19.83 1.84 -1.07
N THR A 93 -20.29 2.97 -1.61
CA THR A 93 -19.50 3.75 -2.58
C THR A 93 -18.19 4.23 -1.95
N THR A 94 -18.26 4.72 -0.71
CA THR A 94 -17.08 5.19 0.04
C THR A 94 -16.11 4.04 0.32
N GLU A 95 -16.64 2.89 0.75
CA GLU A 95 -15.85 1.68 0.95
C GLU A 95 -15.16 1.23 -0.34
N LYS A 96 -15.88 1.18 -1.46
CA LYS A 96 -15.33 0.83 -2.77
C LYS A 96 -14.21 1.78 -3.18
N THR A 97 -14.40 3.10 -3.00
CA THR A 97 -13.35 4.07 -3.32
C THR A 97 -12.10 3.87 -2.46
N ASN A 98 -12.28 3.57 -1.17
CA ASN A 98 -11.16 3.32 -0.26
C ASN A 98 -10.40 2.05 -0.63
N LEU A 99 -11.10 0.98 -1.02
CA LEU A 99 -10.47 -0.23 -1.53
C LEU A 99 -9.63 0.07 -2.75
N VAL A 100 -10.19 0.75 -3.76
CA VAL A 100 -9.44 1.12 -4.98
C VAL A 100 -8.19 1.94 -4.66
N THR A 101 -8.28 2.90 -3.73
CA THR A 101 -7.10 3.69 -3.33
C THR A 101 -6.05 2.87 -2.59
N ASN A 102 -6.48 1.92 -1.75
CA ASN A 102 -5.58 1.02 -1.04
C ASN A 102 -4.90 0.05 -2.00
N SER A 103 -5.64 -0.57 -2.92
CA SER A 103 -5.07 -1.45 -3.95
C SER A 103 -4.07 -0.69 -4.82
N ALA A 104 -4.36 0.57 -5.20
CA ALA A 104 -3.41 1.42 -5.93
C ALA A 104 -2.12 1.65 -5.13
N SER A 105 -2.22 1.90 -3.81
CA SER A 105 -1.04 2.03 -2.94
C SER A 105 -0.26 0.73 -2.80
N GLY A 106 -0.96 -0.41 -2.82
CA GLY A 106 -0.42 -1.76 -2.83
C GLY A 106 0.39 -2.07 -4.08
N VAL A 107 -0.17 -1.76 -5.25
CA VAL A 107 0.50 -1.87 -6.55
C VAL A 107 1.75 -0.99 -6.62
N LEU A 108 1.68 0.25 -6.14
CA LEU A 108 2.85 1.12 -6.06
C LEU A 108 3.95 0.50 -5.19
N ARG A 109 3.60 -0.01 -4.00
CA ARG A 109 4.55 -0.67 -3.11
C ARG A 109 5.14 -1.94 -3.74
N ALA A 110 4.33 -2.74 -4.42
CA ALA A 110 4.79 -3.94 -5.13
C ALA A 110 5.81 -3.57 -6.22
N ASN A 111 5.56 -2.49 -6.97
CA ASN A 111 6.51 -1.98 -7.96
C ASN A 111 7.82 -1.52 -7.29
N GLU A 112 7.77 -0.77 -6.19
CA GLU A 112 8.98 -0.35 -5.46
C GLU A 112 9.78 -1.55 -4.93
N ILE A 113 9.12 -2.62 -4.45
CA ILE A 113 9.81 -3.86 -4.06
C ILE A 113 10.45 -4.51 -5.28
N LYS A 114 9.76 -4.56 -6.41
CA LYS A 114 10.25 -5.16 -7.65
C LYS A 114 11.45 -4.41 -8.21
N ASP A 115 11.41 -3.08 -8.21
CA ASP A 115 12.50 -2.23 -8.65
C ASP A 115 13.74 -2.45 -7.77
N LEU A 116 13.56 -2.53 -6.44
CA LEU A 116 14.64 -2.86 -5.52
C LEU A 116 15.21 -4.26 -5.79
N ILE A 117 14.37 -5.28 -6.04
CA ILE A 117 14.83 -6.63 -6.41
C ILE A 117 15.67 -6.58 -7.68
N ASN A 118 15.17 -5.94 -8.74
CA ASN A 118 15.86 -5.84 -10.03
C ASN A 118 17.21 -5.15 -9.87
N TYR A 119 17.27 -4.10 -9.05
CA TYR A 119 18.49 -3.35 -8.79
C TYR A 119 19.54 -4.21 -8.07
N VAL A 120 19.17 -4.84 -6.95
CA VAL A 120 20.12 -5.60 -6.12
C VAL A 120 20.50 -6.97 -6.70
N SER A 121 19.74 -7.47 -7.67
CA SER A 121 20.00 -8.75 -8.35
C SER A 121 20.74 -8.59 -9.68
N ALA A 122 21.01 -7.36 -10.13
CA ALA A 122 21.70 -7.10 -11.39
C ALA A 122 23.15 -7.60 -11.37
N ASP A 123 23.63 -8.17 -12.49
CA ASP A 123 25.00 -8.71 -12.61
C ASP A 123 26.09 -7.65 -12.40
N ASN A 124 25.78 -6.37 -12.64
CA ASN A 124 26.67 -5.23 -12.46
C ASN A 124 26.46 -4.51 -11.11
N PHE A 125 25.71 -5.10 -10.18
CA PHE A 125 25.51 -4.54 -8.86
C PHE A 125 26.84 -4.52 -8.09
N ASN A 126 27.31 -3.33 -7.73
CA ASN A 126 28.52 -3.11 -6.92
C ASN A 126 28.21 -2.67 -5.48
N GLY A 127 26.94 -2.31 -5.19
CA GLY A 127 26.50 -1.83 -3.88
C GLY A 127 27.09 -0.49 -3.44
N ASP A 128 27.90 0.15 -4.28
CA ASP A 128 28.53 1.42 -3.98
C ASP A 128 27.48 2.51 -3.84
N TYR A 129 27.72 3.43 -2.91
CA TYR A 129 26.85 4.59 -2.74
C TYR A 129 26.87 5.44 -4.01
N THR A 130 25.68 5.72 -4.55
CA THR A 130 25.44 6.82 -5.48
C THR A 130 24.28 7.66 -4.98
N GLU A 131 24.25 8.94 -5.35
CA GLU A 131 23.15 9.83 -4.96
C GLU A 131 21.83 9.37 -5.60
N GLU A 132 21.90 8.86 -6.84
CA GLU A 132 20.76 8.31 -7.55
C GLU A 132 20.17 7.09 -6.82
N LEU A 133 21.01 6.15 -6.34
CA LEU A 133 20.55 5.00 -5.53
C LEU A 133 19.82 5.48 -4.27
N PHE A 134 20.41 6.46 -3.59
CA PHE A 134 19.83 6.98 -2.35
C PHE A 134 18.46 7.61 -2.61
N GLU A 135 18.36 8.49 -3.60
CA GLU A 135 17.10 9.14 -3.97
C GLU A 135 16.08 8.15 -4.51
N GLU A 136 16.51 7.09 -5.20
CA GLU A 136 15.64 6.08 -5.78
C GLU A 136 14.99 5.21 -4.70
N PHE A 137 15.76 4.70 -3.74
CA PHE A 137 15.30 3.66 -2.81
C PHE A 137 15.04 4.12 -1.39
N VAL A 138 15.61 5.24 -0.93
CA VAL A 138 15.52 5.70 0.46
C VAL A 138 14.53 6.86 0.60
N VAL A 139 13.64 6.79 1.59
CA VAL A 139 12.73 7.88 1.97
C VAL A 139 13.42 8.84 2.93
N ASN A 140 13.98 8.28 4.01
CA ASN A 140 14.73 9.03 5.02
C ASN A 140 15.60 8.09 5.85
N ILE A 141 16.48 8.69 6.66
CA ILE A 141 17.31 7.98 7.63
C ILE A 141 16.96 8.49 9.02
N ILE A 142 16.73 7.57 9.95
CA ILE A 142 16.57 7.86 11.38
C ILE A 142 17.90 7.56 12.08
N VAL A 143 18.45 8.57 12.76
CA VAL A 143 19.64 8.40 13.61
C VAL A 143 19.19 7.96 14.99
N ASN A 144 19.20 6.64 15.24
CA ASN A 144 18.81 6.10 16.55
C ASN A 144 19.89 6.37 17.61
N SER A 145 21.17 6.24 17.22
CA SER A 145 22.33 6.56 18.06
C SER A 145 23.57 6.84 17.20
N ARG A 146 24.73 7.11 17.82
CA ARG A 146 26.01 7.27 17.10
C ARG A 146 26.44 6.00 16.36
N ASP A 147 25.96 4.84 16.80
CA ASP A 147 26.38 3.54 16.29
C ASP A 147 25.24 2.80 15.58
N GLU A 148 24.07 3.43 15.42
CA GLU A 148 22.89 2.78 14.85
C GLU A 148 22.05 3.76 14.01
N LEU A 149 21.77 3.36 12.77
CA LEU A 149 20.90 4.05 11.83
C LEU A 149 19.72 3.16 11.44
N THR A 150 18.58 3.76 11.12
CA THR A 150 17.49 3.06 10.44
C THR A 150 17.23 3.72 9.10
N PHE A 151 17.31 2.93 8.03
CA PHE A 151 16.97 3.34 6.68
C PHE A 151 15.52 2.97 6.39
N ASN A 152 14.70 3.98 6.12
CA ASN A 152 13.33 3.77 5.65
C ASN A 152 13.35 3.77 4.12
N LEU A 153 13.04 2.64 3.53
CA LEU A 153 13.01 2.42 2.09
C LEU A 153 11.62 2.72 1.53
N LYS A 154 11.57 3.17 0.28
CA LYS A 154 10.29 3.51 -0.39
C LYS A 154 9.34 2.32 -0.43
N CYS A 155 9.89 1.13 -0.68
CA CYS A 155 9.16 -0.15 -0.66
C CYS A 155 8.52 -0.54 0.69
N GLY A 156 8.62 0.30 1.73
CA GLY A 156 7.97 0.13 3.03
C GLY A 156 8.81 -0.62 4.07
N LEU A 157 10.05 -0.97 3.75
CA LEU A 157 10.98 -1.60 4.70
C LEU A 157 11.71 -0.56 5.56
N SER A 158 11.83 -0.87 6.86
CA SER A 158 12.67 -0.12 7.79
C SER A 158 13.82 -1.01 8.26
N LEU A 159 15.02 -0.76 7.76
CA LEU A 159 16.19 -1.59 8.04
C LEU A 159 17.12 -0.89 9.02
N LYS A 160 17.38 -1.55 10.14
CA LYS A 160 18.25 -1.05 11.21
C LYS A 160 19.65 -1.62 11.04
N GLU A 161 20.64 -0.72 11.05
CA GLU A 161 22.02 -1.03 10.74
C GLU A 161 22.98 -0.40 11.75
N LYS A 162 24.07 -1.10 12.03
CA LYS A 162 25.17 -0.55 12.81
C LYS A 162 26.03 0.33 11.93
N VAL A 163 26.42 1.50 12.44
CA VAL A 163 27.27 2.44 11.70
C VAL A 163 28.61 1.80 11.37
N VAL A 164 28.95 1.82 10.10
CA VAL A 164 30.25 1.38 9.58
C VAL A 164 31.23 2.53 9.65
N ARG A 165 32.42 2.28 10.20
CA ARG A 165 33.46 3.29 10.45
C ARG A 165 34.76 2.95 9.72
#